data_AF-A0A524M2W1-F1
#
_entry.id   AF-A0A524M2W1-F1
#
_cell.length_a   1.000
_cell.length_b   1.000
_cell.length_c   1.000
_cell.angle_alpha   90.00
_cell.angle_beta   90.00
_cell.angle_gamma   90.00
#
_symmetry.space_group_name_H-M   'P 1'
#
loop_
_entity.id
_entity.type
_entity.pdbx_description
1 polymer ?
#
loop_
_entity_poly.entity_id
_entity_poly.type
_entity_poly.pdbx_seq_one_letter_code
_entity_poly.pdbx_strand_id
1 'polypeptide(L)'
;MSLIHSDVGRKDTDEIFLCPIHGVIPKRIPSYFHKAVIVARDSTNYGTSILNSLNCPKCGQIFSTHDVEEKKGVMIFKYHCPNGHKELRYVPTDAHPAILKTVFKRFIHCEQCGLPCKILNTSTKDDKARIEVSCPVHGKTRKEMPAKHAWMIEKIAEAVSEGSLVRSMLNCTECSSKLSIRSIEIYKDKYKLKCGCPNGHTREMLQPIELDEEAIDAIVAGVLKCNECDILTDIISTKIIGFLVELELVCPIHQDMKKSVTGNLYKHIEERAPQIDKMEFIEKSLICEKCPSVVRIKDTKVKDKVIELKVECHNGHSSERYVSRTAEHKALVRYYLQLYECYKCHGKRDLQRIEDDNEKTEVFLFCNQHKDSNLTIPSEHKEAVRDAFLQTKSLRDLEILADKTLQTTRACEYQMDLKADAAEMLELVKNVIGQHSVLYVDDKTDSKTGLEAWYYGKALDGDEYVVIGSASKENLSLRISIASSNEKNLEVMLAEMRENLREVLLRIQTKSDDSAPQKISCPQCNAGLAKRALPGETITCEHCGTPLHFG
;
A
#
# COMPACT_ATOMS: atom_id res chain seq x y z
N MET A 1 -33.16 -11.31 -24.44
CA MET A 1 -33.54 -11.33 -25.88
C MET A 1 -34.04 -9.94 -26.24
N SER A 2 -33.73 -9.42 -27.42
CA SER A 2 -34.22 -8.11 -27.89
C SER A 2 -35.15 -8.29 -29.09
N LEU A 3 -36.26 -7.57 -29.18
CA LEU A 3 -37.09 -7.56 -30.40
C LEU A 3 -36.44 -6.66 -31.44
N ILE A 4 -36.19 -7.16 -32.65
CA ILE A 4 -35.45 -6.44 -33.72
C ILE A 4 -36.30 -6.16 -34.97
N HIS A 5 -37.42 -6.85 -35.16
CA HIS A 5 -38.39 -6.56 -36.22
C HIS A 5 -39.78 -7.07 -35.83
N SER A 6 -40.83 -6.41 -36.30
CA SER A 6 -42.23 -6.74 -36.06
C SER A 6 -43.04 -6.45 -37.33
N ASP A 7 -43.75 -7.45 -37.84
CA ASP A 7 -44.72 -7.29 -38.93
C ASP A 7 -46.12 -7.67 -38.43
N VAL A 8 -47.06 -6.73 -38.55
CA VAL A 8 -48.38 -6.84 -37.91
C VAL A 8 -49.43 -7.27 -38.93
N GLY A 9 -49.81 -8.55 -38.91
CA GLY A 9 -50.91 -9.08 -39.70
C GLY A 9 -52.28 -8.97 -38.99
N ARG A 10 -53.35 -9.27 -39.74
CA ARG A 10 -54.75 -9.23 -39.22
C ARG A 10 -55.06 -10.25 -38.12
N LYS A 11 -54.37 -11.40 -38.09
CA LYS A 11 -54.60 -12.49 -37.12
C LYS A 11 -53.37 -12.79 -36.26
N ASP A 12 -52.19 -12.76 -36.87
CA ASP A 12 -50.90 -12.97 -36.21
C ASP A 12 -49.96 -11.80 -36.50
N THR A 13 -49.02 -11.55 -35.59
CA THR A 13 -47.82 -10.77 -35.81
C THR A 13 -46.61 -11.67 -35.92
N ASP A 14 -45.74 -11.38 -36.89
CA ASP A 14 -44.44 -12.01 -37.03
C ASP A 14 -43.40 -11.12 -36.33
N GLU A 15 -42.98 -11.57 -35.15
CA GLU A 15 -42.03 -10.89 -34.29
C GLU A 15 -40.66 -11.56 -34.41
N ILE A 16 -39.62 -10.80 -34.74
CA ILE A 16 -38.26 -11.31 -34.83
C ILE A 16 -37.49 -10.88 -33.59
N PHE A 17 -37.13 -11.85 -32.75
CA PHE A 17 -36.29 -11.63 -31.58
C PHE A 17 -34.83 -11.94 -31.88
N LEU A 18 -33.92 -11.34 -31.13
CA LEU A 18 -32.50 -11.63 -31.12
C LEU A 18 -32.10 -12.18 -29.75
N CYS A 19 -31.62 -13.42 -29.77
CA CYS A 19 -30.93 -14.03 -28.65
C CYS A 19 -29.42 -13.78 -28.79
N PRO A 20 -28.73 -13.26 -27.76
CA PRO A 20 -27.28 -13.08 -27.81
C PRO A 20 -26.48 -14.36 -28.10
N ILE A 21 -27.07 -15.53 -27.85
CA ILE A 21 -26.44 -16.85 -28.02
C ILE A 21 -26.90 -17.52 -29.33
N HIS A 22 -28.22 -17.57 -29.57
CA HIS A 22 -28.80 -18.32 -30.69
C HIS A 22 -29.07 -17.49 -31.95
N GLY A 23 -28.89 -16.17 -31.87
CA GLY A 23 -29.14 -15.26 -32.98
C GLY A 23 -30.61 -14.96 -33.20
N VAL A 24 -31.02 -14.86 -34.46
CA VAL A 24 -32.35 -14.42 -34.86
C VAL A 24 -33.37 -15.54 -34.64
N ILE A 25 -34.40 -15.26 -33.84
CA ILE A 25 -35.49 -16.18 -33.48
C ILE A 25 -36.80 -15.57 -33.96
N PRO A 26 -37.34 -16.02 -35.10
CA PRO A 26 -38.68 -15.62 -35.54
C PRO A 26 -39.72 -16.28 -34.62
N LYS A 27 -40.73 -15.51 -34.22
CA LYS A 27 -41.88 -15.97 -33.46
C LYS A 27 -43.15 -15.39 -34.05
N ARG A 28 -44.11 -16.27 -34.31
CA ARG A 28 -45.46 -15.88 -34.71
C ARG A 28 -46.34 -15.83 -33.47
N ILE A 29 -46.92 -14.67 -33.21
CA ILE A 29 -47.68 -14.38 -31.99
C ILE A 29 -49.07 -13.88 -32.40
N PRO A 30 -50.16 -14.26 -31.72
CA PRO A 30 -51.47 -13.70 -32.02
C PRO A 30 -51.50 -12.15 -31.92
N SER A 31 -52.14 -11.47 -32.87
CA SER A 31 -52.03 -10.00 -32.99
C SER A 31 -52.50 -9.22 -31.77
N TYR A 32 -53.39 -9.79 -30.96
CA TYR A 32 -53.88 -9.16 -29.73
C TYR A 32 -52.80 -9.03 -28.64
N PHE A 33 -51.71 -9.82 -28.71
CA PHE A 33 -50.58 -9.73 -27.78
C PHE A 33 -49.50 -8.74 -28.23
N HIS A 34 -49.55 -8.21 -29.46
CA HIS A 34 -48.50 -7.32 -30.00
C HIS A 34 -48.17 -6.16 -29.06
N LYS A 35 -49.18 -5.45 -28.53
CA LYS A 35 -48.97 -4.35 -27.57
C LYS A 35 -48.23 -4.81 -26.30
N ALA A 36 -48.59 -5.97 -25.76
CA ALA A 36 -47.93 -6.51 -24.57
C ALA A 36 -46.46 -6.88 -24.87
N VAL A 37 -46.17 -7.39 -26.06
CA VAL A 37 -44.82 -7.71 -26.52
C VAL A 37 -43.96 -6.45 -26.67
N ILE A 38 -44.52 -5.37 -27.24
CA ILE A 38 -43.82 -4.07 -27.35
C ILE A 38 -43.56 -3.47 -25.96
N VAL A 39 -44.53 -3.50 -25.04
CA VAL A 39 -44.33 -3.02 -23.66
C VAL A 39 -43.26 -3.85 -22.94
N ALA A 40 -43.29 -5.18 -23.09
CA ALA A 40 -42.29 -6.07 -22.50
C ALA A 40 -40.88 -5.80 -23.04
N ARG A 41 -40.75 -5.50 -24.35
CA ARG A 41 -39.48 -5.09 -24.98
C ARG A 41 -38.89 -3.88 -24.26
N ASP A 42 -39.69 -2.84 -24.05
CA ASP A 42 -39.22 -1.57 -23.48
C ASP A 42 -38.85 -1.72 -21.99
N SER A 43 -39.44 -2.67 -21.29
CA SER A 43 -39.09 -3.00 -19.89
C SER A 43 -37.91 -3.98 -19.72
N THR A 44 -37.47 -4.67 -20.77
CA THR A 44 -36.47 -5.74 -20.66
C THR A 44 -35.05 -5.20 -20.85
N ASN A 45 -34.20 -5.32 -19.82
CA ASN A 45 -32.78 -4.95 -19.92
C ASN A 45 -31.97 -6.01 -20.71
N TYR A 46 -31.99 -5.89 -22.04
CA TYR A 46 -31.24 -6.78 -22.94
C TYR A 46 -29.71 -6.57 -22.86
N GLY A 47 -29.24 -5.42 -22.36
CA GLY A 47 -27.81 -5.14 -22.18
C GLY A 47 -27.14 -6.13 -21.24
N THR A 48 -27.73 -6.39 -20.07
CA THR A 48 -27.21 -7.38 -19.12
C THR A 48 -27.13 -8.78 -19.73
N SER A 49 -28.11 -9.18 -20.55
CA SER A 49 -28.08 -10.48 -21.24
C SER A 49 -26.92 -10.58 -22.24
N ILE A 50 -26.63 -9.51 -22.97
CA ILE A 50 -25.49 -9.47 -23.90
C ILE A 50 -24.19 -9.59 -23.12
N LEU A 51 -24.01 -8.79 -22.07
CA LEU A 51 -22.79 -8.77 -21.27
C LEU A 51 -22.51 -10.12 -20.58
N ASN A 52 -23.54 -10.77 -20.04
CA ASN A 52 -23.41 -12.09 -19.42
C ASN A 52 -23.03 -13.18 -20.44
N SER A 53 -23.35 -12.98 -21.72
CA SER A 53 -23.01 -13.95 -22.78
C SER A 53 -21.54 -13.90 -23.22
N LEU A 54 -20.74 -12.94 -22.73
CA LEU A 54 -19.34 -12.72 -23.11
C LEU A 54 -18.33 -13.66 -22.44
N ASN A 55 -18.82 -14.62 -21.64
CA ASN A 55 -18.00 -15.67 -21.05
C ASN A 55 -18.27 -17.01 -21.74
N CYS A 56 -17.25 -17.85 -21.79
CA CYS A 56 -17.35 -19.18 -22.32
C CYS A 56 -18.26 -20.04 -21.46
N PRO A 57 -19.37 -20.59 -22.01
CA PRO A 57 -20.27 -21.41 -21.22
C PRO A 57 -19.63 -22.75 -20.81
N LYS A 58 -18.57 -23.18 -21.51
CA LYS A 58 -17.88 -24.45 -21.26
C LYS A 58 -16.81 -24.37 -20.17
N CYS A 59 -16.08 -23.25 -20.09
CA CYS A 59 -14.95 -23.12 -19.15
C CYS A 59 -14.94 -21.82 -18.35
N GLY A 60 -15.95 -20.96 -18.47
CA GLY A 60 -16.06 -19.69 -17.75
C GLY A 60 -15.11 -18.59 -18.21
N GLN A 61 -14.11 -18.91 -19.04
CA GLN A 61 -13.11 -17.95 -19.52
C GLN A 61 -13.74 -16.84 -20.36
N ILE A 62 -13.18 -15.65 -20.26
CA ILE A 62 -13.61 -14.48 -21.02
C ILE A 62 -13.33 -14.72 -22.52
N PHE A 63 -14.28 -14.37 -23.37
CA PHE A 63 -14.09 -14.45 -24.81
C PHE A 63 -13.28 -13.27 -25.38
N SER A 64 -12.46 -13.58 -26.39
CA SER A 64 -11.80 -12.62 -27.27
C SER A 64 -12.42 -12.68 -28.67
N THR A 65 -12.75 -11.53 -29.26
CA THR A 65 -13.36 -11.49 -30.59
C THR A 65 -12.27 -11.64 -31.66
N HIS A 66 -12.49 -12.53 -32.63
CA HIS A 66 -11.62 -12.70 -33.80
C HIS A 66 -12.06 -11.83 -34.98
N ASP A 67 -13.36 -11.87 -35.27
CA ASP A 67 -13.95 -11.30 -36.46
C ASP A 67 -15.38 -10.85 -36.15
N VAL A 68 -15.81 -9.77 -36.80
CA VAL A 68 -17.17 -9.25 -36.68
C VAL A 68 -17.76 -9.09 -38.07
N GLU A 69 -18.90 -9.74 -38.28
CA GLU A 69 -19.70 -9.56 -39.48
C GLU A 69 -20.96 -8.77 -39.14
N GLU A 70 -21.50 -8.05 -40.12
CA GLU A 70 -22.83 -7.46 -40.00
C GLU A 70 -23.75 -7.96 -41.09
N LYS A 71 -24.94 -8.42 -40.69
CA LYS A 71 -25.99 -8.87 -41.60
C LYS A 71 -27.35 -8.41 -41.08
N LYS A 72 -28.11 -7.71 -41.92
CA LYS A 72 -29.51 -7.32 -41.66
C LYS A 72 -29.72 -6.64 -40.29
N GLY A 73 -28.88 -5.67 -39.93
CA GLY A 73 -28.98 -4.93 -38.65
C GLY A 73 -28.51 -5.70 -37.41
N VAL A 74 -27.83 -6.84 -37.59
CA VAL A 74 -27.26 -7.64 -36.50
C VAL A 74 -25.75 -7.79 -36.72
N MET A 75 -24.97 -7.49 -35.69
CA MET A 75 -23.56 -7.83 -35.62
C MET A 75 -23.37 -9.23 -35.07
N ILE A 76 -22.54 -10.01 -35.75
CA ILE A 76 -22.18 -11.39 -35.43
C ILE A 76 -20.71 -11.39 -35.01
N PHE A 77 -20.48 -11.56 -33.72
CA PHE A 77 -19.16 -11.64 -33.12
C PHE A 77 -18.70 -13.09 -33.09
N LYS A 78 -17.59 -13.39 -33.77
CA LYS A 78 -16.92 -14.69 -33.71
C LYS A 78 -15.93 -14.69 -32.56
N TYR A 79 -16.24 -15.46 -31.52
CA TYR A 79 -15.50 -15.48 -30.27
C TYR A 79 -14.65 -16.74 -30.12
N HIS A 80 -13.46 -16.55 -29.55
CA HIS A 80 -12.58 -17.62 -29.08
C HIS A 80 -12.24 -17.40 -27.61
N CYS A 81 -12.27 -18.45 -26.80
CA CYS A 81 -11.70 -18.41 -25.46
C CYS A 81 -10.25 -18.96 -25.49
N PRO A 82 -9.41 -18.66 -24.48
CA PRO A 82 -8.04 -19.19 -24.38
C PRO A 82 -7.93 -20.71 -24.49
N ASN A 83 -8.97 -21.45 -24.09
CA ASN A 83 -9.02 -22.91 -24.20
C ASN A 83 -9.43 -23.41 -25.60
N GLY A 84 -9.51 -22.53 -26.60
CA GLY A 84 -9.81 -22.88 -27.99
C GLY A 84 -11.29 -23.09 -28.32
N HIS A 85 -12.21 -22.98 -27.34
CA HIS A 85 -13.64 -23.04 -27.64
C HIS A 85 -14.09 -21.85 -28.50
N LYS A 86 -14.84 -22.15 -29.55
CA LYS A 86 -15.38 -21.18 -30.51
C LYS A 86 -16.87 -21.03 -30.32
N GLU A 87 -17.34 -19.78 -30.34
CA GLU A 87 -18.76 -19.46 -30.17
C GLU A 87 -19.14 -18.24 -31.01
N LEU A 88 -20.42 -18.12 -31.34
CA LEU A 88 -20.99 -16.93 -31.97
C LEU A 88 -21.81 -16.15 -30.94
N ARG A 89 -21.74 -14.83 -31.00
CA ARG A 89 -22.65 -13.97 -30.26
C ARG A 89 -23.24 -12.90 -31.14
N TYR A 90 -24.47 -12.53 -30.84
CA TYR A 90 -25.27 -11.66 -31.69
C TYR A 90 -25.66 -10.40 -30.92
N VAL A 91 -25.41 -9.25 -31.53
CA VAL A 91 -25.68 -7.95 -30.92
C VAL A 91 -26.38 -7.06 -31.95
N PRO A 92 -27.48 -6.37 -31.60
CA PRO A 92 -28.13 -5.41 -32.49
C PRO A 92 -27.17 -4.27 -32.87
N THR A 93 -27.17 -3.83 -34.13
CA THR A 93 -26.33 -2.71 -34.59
C THR A 93 -26.66 -1.38 -33.93
N ASP A 94 -27.90 -1.24 -33.46
CA ASP A 94 -28.47 -0.08 -32.77
C ASP A 94 -28.43 -0.20 -31.24
N ALA A 95 -27.74 -1.22 -30.70
CA ALA A 95 -27.58 -1.36 -29.26
C ALA A 95 -26.92 -0.13 -28.63
N HIS A 96 -27.23 0.13 -27.35
CA HIS A 96 -26.72 1.31 -26.64
C HIS A 96 -25.18 1.40 -26.76
N PRO A 97 -24.60 2.59 -27.02
CA PRO A 97 -23.16 2.74 -27.28
C PRO A 97 -22.26 2.16 -26.18
N ALA A 98 -22.70 2.19 -24.92
CA ALA A 98 -21.95 1.58 -23.82
C ALA A 98 -21.82 0.05 -23.98
N ILE A 99 -22.90 -0.64 -24.39
CA ILE A 99 -22.88 -2.09 -24.62
C ILE A 99 -21.94 -2.39 -25.80
N LEU A 100 -22.08 -1.65 -26.91
CA LEU A 100 -21.23 -1.82 -28.09
C LEU A 100 -19.75 -1.64 -27.74
N LYS A 101 -19.40 -0.57 -27.00
CA LYS A 101 -18.03 -0.34 -26.53
C LYS A 101 -17.51 -1.54 -25.73
N THR A 102 -18.30 -2.10 -24.81
CA THR A 102 -17.87 -3.26 -24.01
C THR A 102 -17.68 -4.52 -24.85
N VAL A 103 -18.56 -4.76 -25.82
CA VAL A 103 -18.45 -5.92 -26.73
C VAL A 103 -17.24 -5.75 -27.66
N PHE A 104 -17.04 -4.57 -28.25
CA PHE A 104 -15.88 -4.25 -29.09
C PHE A 104 -14.56 -4.22 -28.31
N LYS A 105 -14.58 -3.94 -27.00
CA LYS A 105 -13.39 -4.07 -26.15
C LYS A 105 -12.80 -5.48 -26.19
N ARG A 106 -13.61 -6.53 -26.42
CA ARG A 106 -13.11 -7.91 -26.60
C ARG A 106 -12.33 -8.13 -27.90
N PHE A 107 -12.47 -7.21 -28.86
CA PHE A 107 -11.74 -7.24 -30.12
C PHE A 107 -10.24 -6.95 -29.92
N ILE A 108 -9.89 -6.16 -28.91
CA ILE A 108 -8.48 -5.85 -28.58
C ILE A 108 -7.85 -6.87 -27.62
N HIS A 109 -8.44 -8.06 -27.41
CA HIS A 109 -7.87 -9.10 -26.56
C HIS A 109 -7.26 -10.24 -27.41
N CYS A 110 -6.19 -10.85 -26.92
CA CYS A 110 -5.57 -12.00 -27.57
C CYS A 110 -6.49 -13.23 -27.50
N GLU A 111 -6.65 -13.94 -28.60
CA GLU A 111 -7.50 -15.14 -28.65
C GLU A 111 -6.88 -16.33 -27.92
N GLN A 112 -5.56 -16.38 -27.81
CA GLN A 112 -4.83 -17.49 -27.23
C GLN A 112 -4.68 -17.38 -25.70
N CYS A 113 -4.56 -16.16 -25.15
CA CYS A 113 -4.37 -15.99 -23.70
C CYS A 113 -5.34 -14.99 -23.04
N GLY A 114 -6.23 -14.35 -23.79
CA GLY A 114 -7.18 -13.38 -23.24
C GLY A 114 -6.57 -12.06 -22.76
N LEU A 115 -5.25 -11.86 -22.85
CA LEU A 115 -4.63 -10.59 -22.46
C LEU A 115 -5.01 -9.47 -23.43
N PRO A 116 -5.15 -8.21 -22.96
CA PRO A 116 -5.33 -7.07 -23.83
C PRO A 116 -4.09 -6.88 -24.71
N CYS A 117 -4.31 -6.46 -25.96
CA CYS A 117 -3.29 -6.25 -26.99
C CYS A 117 -3.14 -4.76 -27.28
N LYS A 118 -1.93 -4.35 -27.65
CA LYS A 118 -1.67 -3.01 -28.22
C LYS A 118 -2.17 -2.97 -29.65
N ILE A 119 -2.86 -1.90 -30.05
CA ILE A 119 -3.22 -1.69 -31.46
C ILE A 119 -1.99 -1.14 -32.18
N LEU A 120 -1.60 -1.79 -33.28
CA LEU A 120 -0.47 -1.36 -34.10
C LEU A 120 -0.93 -0.54 -35.29
N ASN A 121 -2.03 -0.94 -35.92
CA ASN A 121 -2.55 -0.26 -37.11
C ASN A 121 -4.05 -0.56 -37.28
N THR A 122 -4.77 0.44 -37.78
CA THR A 122 -6.15 0.32 -38.24
C THR A 122 -6.18 0.77 -39.69
N SER A 123 -6.63 -0.12 -40.58
CA SER A 123 -6.74 0.18 -42.01
C SER A 123 -8.15 -0.13 -42.48
N THR A 124 -8.75 0.76 -43.25
CA THR A 124 -10.07 0.56 -43.86
C THR A 124 -9.91 0.32 -45.35
N LYS A 125 -10.59 -0.72 -45.85
CA LYS A 125 -10.67 -1.00 -47.28
C LYS A 125 -12.08 -1.53 -47.57
N ASP A 126 -12.76 -0.88 -48.51
CA ASP A 126 -14.16 -1.16 -48.84
C ASP A 126 -15.04 -1.05 -47.56
N ASP A 127 -15.96 -1.99 -47.34
CA ASP A 127 -16.83 -2.04 -46.15
C ASP A 127 -16.19 -2.72 -44.93
N LYS A 128 -14.88 -3.02 -44.97
CA LYS A 128 -14.16 -3.71 -43.90
C LYS A 128 -13.03 -2.86 -43.31
N ALA A 129 -12.91 -2.91 -41.99
CA ALA A 129 -11.73 -2.47 -41.27
C ALA A 129 -10.90 -3.68 -40.86
N ARG A 130 -9.60 -3.59 -41.10
CA ARG A 130 -8.58 -4.52 -40.65
C ARG A 130 -7.78 -3.87 -39.52
N ILE A 131 -7.82 -4.51 -38.36
CA ILE A 131 -7.12 -4.08 -37.15
C ILE A 131 -5.96 -5.04 -36.91
N GLU A 132 -4.74 -4.50 -36.85
CA GLU A 132 -3.55 -5.24 -36.45
C GLU A 132 -3.27 -4.98 -34.98
N VAL A 133 -3.24 -6.04 -34.17
CA VAL A 133 -3.01 -5.97 -32.73
C VAL A 133 -1.82 -6.84 -32.32
N SER A 134 -1.08 -6.41 -31.30
CA SER A 134 0.08 -7.13 -30.76
C SER A 134 -0.20 -7.61 -29.34
N CYS A 135 -0.24 -8.93 -29.17
CA CYS A 135 -0.21 -9.56 -27.86
C CYS A 135 1.22 -9.50 -27.30
N PRO A 136 1.40 -9.19 -26.00
CA PRO A 136 2.73 -9.18 -25.37
C PRO A 136 3.40 -10.56 -25.32
N VAL A 137 2.66 -11.65 -25.57
CA VAL A 137 3.15 -13.03 -25.47
C VAL A 137 3.16 -13.74 -26.81
N HIS A 138 2.09 -13.62 -27.59
CA HIS A 138 1.94 -14.34 -28.87
C HIS A 138 2.26 -13.47 -30.10
N GLY A 139 2.59 -12.20 -29.91
CA GLY A 139 2.94 -11.28 -31.00
C GLY A 139 1.73 -10.78 -31.80
N LYS A 140 1.97 -10.50 -33.08
CA LYS A 140 1.02 -9.79 -33.94
C LYS A 140 -0.09 -10.71 -34.45
N THR A 141 -1.32 -10.21 -34.45
CA THR A 141 -2.50 -10.86 -35.02
C THR A 141 -3.35 -9.85 -35.77
N ARG A 142 -4.09 -10.31 -36.77
CA ARG A 142 -4.97 -9.48 -37.60
C ARG A 142 -6.41 -9.88 -37.37
N LYS A 143 -7.28 -8.88 -37.29
CA LYS A 143 -8.70 -9.05 -37.04
C LYS A 143 -9.51 -8.17 -38.00
N GLU A 144 -10.71 -8.61 -38.35
CA GLU A 144 -11.58 -7.90 -39.29
C GLU A 144 -12.94 -7.53 -38.65
N MET A 145 -13.45 -6.36 -39.03
CA MET A 145 -14.75 -5.86 -38.58
C MET A 145 -15.37 -4.92 -39.61
N PRO A 146 -16.66 -4.55 -39.50
CA PRO A 146 -17.27 -3.59 -40.43
C PRO A 146 -16.64 -2.21 -40.29
N ALA A 147 -16.31 -1.56 -41.42
CA ALA A 147 -15.56 -0.30 -41.44
C ALA A 147 -16.23 0.83 -40.65
N LYS A 148 -17.57 0.90 -40.68
CA LYS A 148 -18.34 1.93 -39.97
C LYS A 148 -18.20 1.90 -38.43
N HIS A 149 -17.68 0.82 -37.87
CA HIS A 149 -17.46 0.67 -36.43
C HIS A 149 -15.99 0.82 -36.02
N ALA A 150 -15.06 1.02 -36.98
CA ALA A 150 -13.62 1.11 -36.72
C ALA A 150 -13.25 2.21 -35.72
N TRP A 151 -13.93 3.37 -35.80
CA TRP A 151 -13.73 4.50 -34.88
C TRP A 151 -13.94 4.13 -33.40
N MET A 152 -14.75 3.10 -33.09
CA MET A 152 -14.94 2.67 -31.70
C MET A 152 -13.68 2.01 -31.15
N ILE A 153 -12.96 1.27 -31.98
CA ILE A 153 -11.72 0.61 -31.60
C ILE A 153 -10.63 1.63 -31.30
N GLU A 154 -10.52 2.68 -32.11
CA GLU A 154 -9.60 3.80 -31.89
C GLU A 154 -9.88 4.48 -30.55
N LYS A 155 -11.14 4.83 -30.27
CA LYS A 155 -11.53 5.41 -28.97
C LYS A 155 -11.31 4.48 -27.78
N ILE A 156 -11.46 3.16 -27.97
CA ILE A 156 -11.15 2.19 -26.91
C ILE A 156 -9.64 2.14 -26.68
N ALA A 157 -8.83 2.21 -27.74
CA ALA A 157 -7.38 2.18 -27.65
C ALA A 157 -6.82 3.42 -26.95
N GLU A 158 -7.34 4.61 -27.27
CA GLU A 158 -7.00 5.88 -26.60
C GLU A 158 -7.27 5.83 -25.08
N ALA A 159 -8.26 5.04 -24.66
CA ALA A 159 -8.62 4.89 -23.26
C ALA A 159 -7.82 3.81 -22.51
N VAL A 160 -6.98 3.01 -23.20
CA VAL A 160 -6.19 1.95 -22.58
C VAL A 160 -4.74 2.38 -22.50
N SER A 161 -4.30 2.79 -21.30
CA SER A 161 -2.89 3.12 -21.03
C SER A 161 -1.98 1.90 -21.11
N GLU A 162 -0.68 2.10 -21.35
CA GLU A 162 0.29 1.00 -21.33
C GLU A 162 0.43 0.42 -19.92
N GLY A 163 0.36 1.25 -18.89
CA GLY A 163 0.28 0.80 -17.49
C GLY A 163 -0.88 -0.16 -17.22
N SER A 164 -2.06 0.07 -17.79
CA SER A 164 -3.20 -0.85 -17.67
C SER A 164 -2.93 -2.21 -18.35
N LEU A 165 -2.18 -2.20 -19.47
CA LEU A 165 -1.74 -3.44 -20.14
C LEU A 165 -0.75 -4.20 -19.26
N VAL A 166 0.29 -3.54 -18.75
CA VAL A 166 1.30 -4.16 -17.88
C VAL A 166 0.66 -4.73 -16.61
N ARG A 167 -0.24 -3.99 -15.96
CA ARG A 167 -0.95 -4.50 -14.77
C ARG A 167 -1.81 -5.73 -15.08
N SER A 168 -2.43 -5.77 -16.25
CA SER A 168 -3.19 -6.95 -16.71
C SER A 168 -2.26 -8.13 -16.97
N MET A 169 -1.09 -7.87 -17.56
CA MET A 169 -0.04 -8.85 -17.84
C MET A 169 0.55 -9.48 -16.58
N LEU A 170 0.65 -8.72 -15.49
CA LEU A 170 1.15 -9.20 -14.19
C LEU A 170 0.10 -10.01 -13.39
N ASN A 171 -0.91 -10.58 -14.06
CA ASN A 171 -1.79 -11.60 -13.49
C ASN A 171 -1.60 -12.92 -14.24
N CYS A 172 -1.43 -14.02 -13.50
CA CYS A 172 -1.34 -15.34 -14.06
C CYS A 172 -2.68 -15.73 -14.70
N THR A 173 -2.67 -16.13 -15.97
CA THR A 173 -3.88 -16.55 -16.69
C THR A 173 -4.40 -17.92 -16.25
N GLU A 174 -3.57 -18.72 -15.58
CA GLU A 174 -3.92 -20.09 -15.17
C GLU A 174 -4.51 -20.14 -13.75
N CYS A 175 -3.99 -19.33 -12.82
CA CYS A 175 -4.41 -19.34 -11.41
C CYS A 175 -4.85 -17.98 -10.87
N SER A 176 -4.86 -16.94 -11.71
CA SER A 176 -5.22 -15.55 -11.35
C SER A 176 -4.34 -14.88 -10.28
N SER A 177 -3.35 -15.59 -9.73
CA SER A 177 -2.36 -15.03 -8.82
C SER A 177 -1.51 -13.96 -9.49
N LYS A 178 -1.05 -12.98 -8.72
CA LYS A 178 -0.14 -11.95 -9.22
C LYS A 178 1.19 -12.57 -9.63
N LEU A 179 1.76 -12.02 -10.70
CA LEU A 179 3.08 -12.39 -11.19
C LEU A 179 4.11 -11.40 -10.66
N SER A 180 5.22 -11.92 -10.16
CA SER A 180 6.44 -11.15 -9.93
C SER A 180 7.28 -11.15 -11.21
N ILE A 181 8.04 -10.07 -11.43
CA ILE A 181 9.06 -10.02 -12.47
C ILE A 181 10.37 -10.53 -11.86
N ARG A 182 10.95 -11.58 -12.41
CA ARG A 182 12.20 -12.20 -11.93
C ARG A 182 13.43 -11.60 -12.61
N SER A 183 13.33 -11.32 -13.90
CA SER A 183 14.38 -10.62 -14.64
C SER A 183 13.84 -9.85 -15.83
N ILE A 184 14.53 -8.79 -16.23
CA ILE A 184 14.25 -8.00 -17.42
C ILE A 184 15.52 -7.93 -18.28
N GLU A 185 15.41 -8.38 -19.53
CA GLU A 185 16.48 -8.35 -20.52
C GLU A 185 16.04 -7.56 -21.76
N ILE A 186 17.00 -7.10 -22.59
CA ILE A 186 16.70 -6.50 -23.89
C ILE A 186 16.70 -7.60 -24.94
N TYR A 187 15.60 -7.69 -25.71
CA TYR A 187 15.46 -8.64 -26.81
C TYR A 187 14.81 -7.95 -28.01
N LYS A 188 15.56 -7.81 -29.12
CA LYS A 188 15.08 -7.17 -30.37
C LYS A 188 14.43 -5.80 -30.12
N ASP A 189 15.16 -4.91 -29.45
CA ASP A 189 14.74 -3.54 -29.11
C ASP A 189 13.44 -3.46 -28.27
N LYS A 190 13.23 -4.47 -27.44
CA LYS A 190 12.10 -4.56 -26.49
C LYS A 190 12.58 -5.06 -25.14
N TYR A 191 11.88 -4.69 -24.08
CA TYR A 191 12.04 -5.34 -22.80
C TYR A 191 11.39 -6.71 -22.83
N LYS A 192 12.13 -7.73 -22.43
CA LYS A 192 11.64 -9.08 -22.20
C LYS A 192 11.58 -9.35 -20.70
N LEU A 193 10.36 -9.39 -20.18
CA LEU A 193 10.03 -9.58 -18.78
C LEU A 193 9.84 -11.08 -18.54
N LYS A 194 10.69 -11.68 -17.70
CA LYS A 194 10.52 -13.06 -17.25
C LYS A 194 9.79 -13.05 -15.92
N CYS A 195 8.55 -13.50 -15.91
CA CYS A 195 7.68 -13.45 -14.74
C CYS A 195 7.44 -14.85 -14.16
N GLY A 196 7.03 -14.90 -12.88
CA GLY A 196 6.62 -16.12 -12.18
C GLY A 196 5.53 -15.82 -11.15
N CYS A 197 4.68 -16.80 -10.83
CA CYS A 197 3.73 -16.68 -9.73
C CYS A 197 4.09 -17.65 -8.58
N PRO A 198 3.53 -17.46 -7.38
CA PRO A 198 3.69 -18.36 -6.24
C PRO A 198 3.41 -19.84 -6.53
N ASN A 199 2.50 -20.13 -7.47
CA ASN A 199 2.12 -21.50 -7.82
C ASN A 199 3.08 -22.16 -8.83
N GLY A 200 4.22 -21.53 -9.16
CA GLY A 200 5.24 -22.07 -10.05
C GLY A 200 5.00 -21.84 -11.54
N HIS A 201 3.89 -21.22 -11.94
CA HIS A 201 3.68 -20.85 -13.34
C HIS A 201 4.64 -19.73 -13.76
N THR A 202 5.22 -19.86 -14.95
CA THR A 202 6.18 -18.89 -15.47
C THR A 202 5.76 -18.39 -16.85
N ARG A 203 6.11 -17.15 -17.16
CA ARG A 203 5.74 -16.53 -18.43
C ARG A 203 6.74 -15.49 -18.86
N GLU A 204 7.05 -15.46 -20.15
CA GLU A 204 7.84 -14.40 -20.75
C GLU A 204 6.94 -13.45 -21.53
N MET A 205 7.22 -12.15 -21.43
CA MET A 205 6.40 -11.11 -22.06
C MET A 205 7.27 -10.01 -22.63
N LEU A 206 6.84 -9.44 -23.75
CA LEU A 206 7.56 -8.36 -24.43
C LEU A 206 6.85 -7.02 -24.23
N GLN A 207 7.61 -5.99 -23.90
CA GLN A 207 7.17 -4.60 -23.77
C GLN A 207 8.05 -3.67 -24.61
N PRO A 208 7.53 -2.55 -25.13
CA PRO A 208 8.37 -1.54 -25.79
C PRO A 208 9.43 -0.99 -24.84
N ILE A 209 10.52 -0.44 -25.38
CA ILE A 209 11.56 0.23 -24.58
C ILE A 209 11.06 1.59 -24.07
N GLU A 210 10.34 2.31 -24.92
CA GLU A 210 9.63 3.53 -24.57
C GLU A 210 8.35 3.14 -23.83
N LEU A 211 8.29 3.45 -22.54
CA LEU A 211 7.19 3.13 -21.64
C LEU A 211 6.65 4.43 -21.05
N ASP A 212 5.33 4.51 -20.87
CA ASP A 212 4.72 5.56 -20.06
C ASP A 212 5.01 5.36 -18.55
N GLU A 213 4.83 6.43 -17.76
CA GLU A 213 5.11 6.42 -16.33
C GLU A 213 4.31 5.34 -15.58
N GLU A 214 3.07 5.09 -15.99
CA GLU A 214 2.18 4.10 -15.37
C GLU A 214 2.65 2.66 -15.62
N ALA A 215 3.19 2.39 -16.81
CA ALA A 215 3.84 1.14 -17.16
C ALA A 215 5.13 0.94 -16.37
N ILE A 216 5.94 1.99 -16.20
CA ILE A 216 7.14 1.94 -15.38
C ILE A 216 6.75 1.63 -13.92
N ASP A 217 5.75 2.31 -13.35
CA ASP A 217 5.27 2.04 -11.98
C ASP A 217 4.85 0.57 -11.80
N ALA A 218 4.10 0.04 -12.76
CA ALA A 218 3.65 -1.35 -12.74
C ALA A 218 4.82 -2.34 -12.84
N ILE A 219 5.85 -2.04 -13.65
CA ILE A 219 7.07 -2.85 -13.75
C ILE A 219 7.87 -2.78 -12.45
N VAL A 220 8.10 -1.59 -11.89
CA VAL A 220 8.84 -1.42 -10.63
C VAL A 220 8.16 -2.19 -9.51
N ALA A 221 6.84 -2.03 -9.34
CA ALA A 221 6.07 -2.81 -8.36
C ALA A 221 6.16 -4.33 -8.63
N GLY A 222 6.14 -4.76 -9.89
CA GLY A 222 6.32 -6.17 -10.26
C GLY A 222 7.71 -6.72 -9.95
N VAL A 223 8.76 -5.91 -10.10
CA VAL A 223 10.15 -6.27 -9.76
C VAL A 223 10.32 -6.36 -8.25
N LEU A 224 9.71 -5.47 -7.47
CA LEU A 224 9.84 -5.46 -6.01
C LEU A 224 8.96 -6.50 -5.30
N LYS A 225 8.21 -7.34 -6.03
CA LYS A 225 7.39 -8.42 -5.44
C LYS A 225 8.18 -9.71 -5.25
N CYS A 226 8.00 -10.37 -4.11
CA CYS A 226 8.51 -11.71 -3.87
C CYS A 226 7.98 -12.71 -4.91
N ASN A 227 8.83 -13.63 -5.34
CA ASN A 227 8.47 -14.67 -6.30
C ASN A 227 7.51 -15.73 -5.75
N GLU A 228 7.40 -15.82 -4.42
CA GLU A 228 6.72 -16.91 -3.71
C GLU A 228 5.47 -16.47 -2.93
N CYS A 229 5.32 -15.18 -2.57
CA CYS A 229 4.17 -14.76 -1.74
C CYS A 229 3.55 -13.41 -2.10
N ASP A 230 3.89 -12.80 -3.24
CA ASP A 230 3.34 -11.50 -3.68
C ASP A 230 3.56 -10.32 -2.71
N ILE A 231 4.37 -10.51 -1.65
CA ILE A 231 4.76 -9.48 -0.69
C ILE A 231 5.88 -8.62 -1.28
N LEU A 232 5.85 -7.30 -1.03
CA LEU A 232 6.95 -6.42 -1.41
C LEU A 232 8.25 -6.74 -0.65
N THR A 233 9.36 -6.61 -1.36
CA THR A 233 10.71 -6.86 -0.86
C THR A 233 11.48 -5.56 -0.69
N ASP A 234 12.43 -5.54 0.24
CA ASP A 234 13.40 -4.45 0.37
C ASP A 234 14.64 -4.72 -0.45
N ILE A 235 15.21 -3.67 -1.07
CA ILE A 235 16.51 -3.76 -1.74
C ILE A 235 17.60 -3.70 -0.67
N ILE A 236 18.41 -4.75 -0.57
CA ILE A 236 19.52 -4.81 0.40
C ILE A 236 20.87 -4.51 -0.24
N SER A 237 21.05 -4.83 -1.52
CA SER A 237 22.20 -4.36 -2.28
C SER A 237 21.99 -4.42 -3.78
N THR A 238 22.85 -3.74 -4.52
CA THR A 238 22.81 -3.72 -5.98
C THR A 238 24.21 -3.93 -6.54
N LYS A 239 24.29 -4.65 -7.66
CA LYS A 239 25.56 -4.95 -8.34
C LYS A 239 25.40 -4.78 -9.84
N ILE A 240 26.23 -3.92 -10.44
CA ILE A 240 26.25 -3.70 -11.88
C ILE A 240 27.06 -4.82 -12.55
N ILE A 241 26.47 -5.48 -13.54
CA ILE A 241 27.07 -6.57 -14.32
C ILE A 241 26.85 -6.26 -15.80
N GLY A 242 27.82 -5.56 -16.42
CA GLY A 242 27.71 -5.11 -17.80
C GLY A 242 26.54 -4.12 -17.97
N PHE A 243 25.55 -4.49 -18.78
CA PHE A 243 24.34 -3.67 -19.05
C PHE A 243 23.19 -3.96 -18.08
N LEU A 244 23.35 -4.95 -17.21
CA LEU A 244 22.35 -5.37 -16.23
C LEU A 244 22.74 -4.91 -14.83
N VAL A 245 21.74 -4.70 -14.00
CA VAL A 245 21.88 -4.47 -12.57
C VAL A 245 21.21 -5.64 -11.85
N GLU A 246 22.01 -6.39 -11.09
CA GLU A 246 21.53 -7.40 -10.16
C GLU A 246 21.08 -6.70 -8.87
N LEU A 247 19.83 -6.95 -8.48
CA LEU A 247 19.22 -6.51 -7.25
C LEU A 247 19.22 -7.68 -6.28
N GLU A 248 19.84 -7.49 -5.13
CA GLU A 248 19.71 -8.36 -3.98
C GLU A 248 18.56 -7.80 -3.13
N LEU A 249 17.51 -8.60 -2.96
CA LEU A 249 16.25 -8.22 -2.33
C LEU A 249 16.00 -9.13 -1.12
N VAL A 250 15.32 -8.64 -0.09
CA VAL A 250 14.86 -9.48 1.03
C VAL A 250 13.34 -9.51 1.09
N CYS A 251 12.76 -10.72 1.08
CA CYS A 251 11.36 -10.93 1.36
C CYS A 251 11.16 -11.14 2.87
N PRO A 252 10.18 -10.48 3.50
CA PRO A 252 9.84 -10.69 4.90
C PRO A 252 9.54 -12.13 5.32
N ILE A 253 9.23 -13.03 4.38
CA ILE A 253 8.89 -14.43 4.64
C ILE A 253 9.91 -15.41 4.01
N HIS A 254 10.40 -15.15 2.79
CA HIS A 254 11.12 -16.15 1.97
C HIS A 254 12.63 -15.86 1.81
N GLN A 255 13.26 -15.14 2.74
CA GLN A 255 14.70 -14.79 2.72
C GLN A 255 15.11 -13.85 1.56
N ASP A 256 16.42 -13.77 1.34
CA ASP A 256 17.05 -13.03 0.28
C ASP A 256 16.86 -13.69 -1.09
N MET A 257 16.72 -12.87 -2.12
CA MET A 257 16.57 -13.31 -3.50
C MET A 257 17.21 -12.32 -4.46
N LYS A 258 17.54 -12.83 -5.65
CA LYS A 258 18.19 -12.06 -6.69
C LYS A 258 17.26 -11.83 -7.87
N LYS A 259 17.28 -10.60 -8.37
CA LYS A 259 16.60 -10.21 -9.61
C LYS A 259 17.54 -9.41 -10.49
N SER A 260 17.26 -9.36 -11.78
CA SER A 260 18.12 -8.65 -12.72
C SER A 260 17.28 -7.73 -13.59
N VAL A 261 17.69 -6.48 -13.72
CA VAL A 261 17.03 -5.48 -14.55
C VAL A 261 18.03 -4.78 -15.46
N THR A 262 17.55 -4.07 -16.47
CA THR A 262 18.41 -3.22 -17.31
C THR A 262 18.80 -1.95 -16.55
N GLY A 263 19.96 -1.38 -16.88
CA GLY A 263 20.42 -0.13 -16.24
C GLY A 263 19.43 1.04 -16.35
N ASN A 264 18.66 1.13 -17.44
CA ASN A 264 17.64 2.16 -17.62
C ASN A 264 16.47 1.99 -16.64
N LEU A 265 15.96 0.76 -16.48
CA LEU A 265 14.88 0.49 -15.53
C LEU A 265 15.35 0.57 -14.08
N TYR A 266 16.62 0.29 -13.81
CA TYR A 266 17.18 0.43 -12.48
C TYR A 266 17.06 1.87 -11.93
N LYS A 267 17.32 2.88 -12.75
CA LYS A 267 17.17 4.30 -12.34
C LYS A 267 15.76 4.59 -11.85
N HIS A 268 14.75 4.09 -12.55
CA HIS A 268 13.36 4.24 -12.13
C HIS A 268 13.03 3.47 -10.84
N ILE A 269 13.65 2.32 -10.61
CA ILE A 269 13.52 1.59 -9.34
C ILE A 269 14.12 2.41 -8.20
N GLU A 270 15.31 2.98 -8.39
CA GLU A 270 15.99 3.81 -7.39
C GLU A 270 15.16 5.06 -7.02
N GLU A 271 14.54 5.70 -8.00
CA GLU A 271 13.66 6.86 -7.80
C GLU A 271 12.34 6.52 -7.08
N ARG A 272 11.72 5.39 -7.45
CA ARG A 272 10.33 5.07 -7.04
C ARG A 272 10.22 4.16 -5.84
N ALA A 273 11.18 3.26 -5.62
CA ALA A 273 11.12 2.29 -4.52
C ALA A 273 10.90 2.93 -3.13
N PRO A 274 11.52 4.08 -2.80
CA PRO A 274 11.29 4.78 -1.52
C PRO A 274 9.88 5.39 -1.38
N GLN A 275 9.15 5.54 -2.50
CA GLN A 275 7.82 6.18 -2.51
C GLN A 275 6.68 5.16 -2.32
N ILE A 276 6.99 3.86 -2.38
CA ILE A 276 5.99 2.79 -2.28
C ILE A 276 5.71 2.51 -0.81
N ASP A 277 4.46 2.69 -0.38
CA ASP A 277 4.02 2.29 0.95
C ASP A 277 4.04 0.76 1.10
N LYS A 278 4.84 0.28 2.07
CA LYS A 278 5.03 -1.14 2.37
C LYS A 278 4.19 -1.62 3.54
N MET A 279 3.45 -0.75 4.24
CA MET A 279 2.79 -1.11 5.51
C MET A 279 1.81 -2.27 5.38
N GLU A 280 0.96 -2.30 4.34
CA GLU A 280 0.03 -3.41 4.11
C GLU A 280 0.76 -4.76 3.96
N PHE A 281 1.93 -4.76 3.34
CA PHE A 281 2.74 -5.95 3.10
C PHE A 281 3.47 -6.41 4.37
N ILE A 282 3.88 -5.47 5.22
CA ILE A 282 4.42 -5.75 6.55
C ILE A 282 3.34 -6.38 7.45
N GLU A 283 2.11 -5.85 7.45
CA GLU A 283 1.01 -6.48 8.20
C GLU A 283 0.76 -7.92 7.76
N LYS A 284 0.75 -8.16 6.45
CA LYS A 284 0.60 -9.52 5.89
C LYS A 284 1.76 -10.44 6.29
N SER A 285 2.99 -9.93 6.34
CA SER A 285 4.14 -10.75 6.73
C SER A 285 4.09 -11.16 8.20
N LEU A 286 3.44 -10.38 9.06
CA LEU A 286 3.29 -10.66 10.48
C LEU A 286 2.17 -11.66 10.81
N ILE A 287 1.47 -12.19 9.80
CA ILE A 287 0.48 -13.27 9.98
C ILE A 287 1.18 -14.63 9.82
N CYS A 288 0.77 -15.60 10.62
CA CYS A 288 1.27 -16.96 10.53
C CYS A 288 0.82 -17.61 9.20
N GLU A 289 1.73 -18.30 8.53
CA GLU A 289 1.44 -18.93 7.22
C GLU A 289 0.46 -20.11 7.32
N LYS A 290 0.24 -20.64 8.54
CA LYS A 290 -0.62 -21.80 8.81
C LYS A 290 -1.96 -21.46 9.46
N CYS A 291 -2.11 -20.25 10.01
CA CYS A 291 -3.30 -19.85 10.76
C CYS A 291 -3.43 -18.32 10.80
N PRO A 292 -4.62 -17.75 11.08
CA PRO A 292 -4.81 -16.29 11.03
C PRO A 292 -4.18 -15.52 12.20
N SER A 293 -3.44 -16.19 13.09
CA SER A 293 -2.81 -15.56 14.25
C SER A 293 -1.56 -14.76 13.87
N VAL A 294 -1.36 -13.62 14.53
CA VAL A 294 -0.14 -12.81 14.43
C VAL A 294 1.05 -13.58 14.99
N VAL A 295 2.26 -13.32 14.50
CA VAL A 295 3.50 -13.97 14.96
C VAL A 295 4.28 -13.05 15.90
N ARG A 296 4.85 -13.61 16.96
CA ARG A 296 5.56 -12.88 18.03
C ARG A 296 7.03 -13.20 17.97
N ILE A 297 7.90 -12.22 18.23
CA ILE A 297 9.34 -12.42 18.15
C ILE A 297 9.80 -13.21 19.38
N LYS A 298 10.41 -14.35 19.12
CA LYS A 298 10.98 -15.26 20.11
C LYS A 298 12.47 -15.03 20.30
N ASP A 299 13.17 -14.78 19.19
CA ASP A 299 14.62 -14.63 19.13
C ASP A 299 15.00 -13.81 17.88
N THR A 300 16.18 -13.21 17.87
CA THR A 300 16.68 -12.38 16.78
C THR A 300 18.12 -12.76 16.43
N LYS A 301 18.44 -12.78 15.14
CA LYS A 301 19.79 -13.05 14.64
C LYS A 301 20.17 -12.02 13.58
N VAL A 302 21.20 -11.24 13.88
CA VAL A 302 21.77 -10.25 12.95
C VAL A 302 22.72 -10.96 11.98
N LYS A 303 22.41 -10.89 10.69
CA LYS A 303 23.29 -11.28 9.57
C LYS A 303 23.61 -10.00 8.78
N ASP A 304 24.84 -9.85 8.29
CA ASP A 304 25.37 -8.69 7.54
C ASP A 304 24.35 -7.57 7.20
N LYS A 305 23.47 -7.81 6.20
CA LYS A 305 22.45 -6.87 5.70
C LYS A 305 21.01 -7.18 6.12
N VAL A 306 20.76 -8.31 6.78
CA VAL A 306 19.42 -8.84 7.05
C VAL A 306 19.31 -9.34 8.50
N ILE A 307 18.19 -9.01 9.14
CA ILE A 307 17.87 -9.48 10.48
C ILE A 307 16.87 -10.62 10.34
N GLU A 308 17.22 -11.77 10.89
CA GLU A 308 16.33 -12.91 11.02
C GLU A 308 15.60 -12.82 12.36
N LEU A 309 14.28 -12.71 12.30
CA LEU A 309 13.40 -12.75 13.45
C LEU A 309 12.81 -14.16 13.53
N LYS A 310 13.15 -14.91 14.57
CA LYS A 310 12.46 -16.17 14.85
C LYS A 310 11.15 -15.83 15.50
N VAL A 311 10.06 -16.30 14.91
CA VAL A 311 8.71 -15.92 15.35
C VAL A 311 7.86 -17.14 15.67
N GLU A 312 6.89 -16.96 16.56
CA GLU A 312 5.96 -18.00 16.99
C GLU A 312 4.55 -17.40 17.15
N CYS A 313 3.52 -18.08 16.64
CA CYS A 313 2.13 -17.65 16.83
C CYS A 313 1.50 -18.30 18.07
N HIS A 314 0.31 -17.85 18.47
CA HIS A 314 -0.42 -18.40 19.63
C HIS A 314 -0.73 -19.90 19.55
N ASN A 315 -0.79 -20.45 18.33
CA ASN A 315 -1.03 -21.86 18.12
C ASN A 315 0.27 -22.69 18.14
N GLY A 316 1.41 -22.09 18.51
CA GLY A 316 2.70 -22.76 18.59
C GLY A 316 3.38 -23.02 17.24
N HIS A 317 2.88 -22.44 16.13
CA HIS A 317 3.57 -22.53 14.85
C HIS A 317 4.76 -21.56 14.84
N SER A 318 5.97 -22.10 14.72
CA SER A 318 7.18 -21.31 14.54
C SER A 318 7.54 -21.13 13.07
N SER A 319 8.12 -19.98 12.75
CA SER A 319 8.69 -19.65 11.44
C SER A 319 9.77 -18.57 11.61
N GLU A 320 10.30 -18.09 10.49
CA GLU A 320 11.27 -16.99 10.46
C GLU A 320 10.69 -15.82 9.66
N ARG A 321 11.09 -14.60 10.01
CA ARG A 321 10.86 -13.38 9.23
C ARG A 321 12.18 -12.68 9.00
N TYR A 322 12.28 -11.96 7.88
CA TYR A 322 13.53 -11.33 7.47
C TYR A 322 13.32 -9.85 7.23
N VAL A 323 14.15 -9.02 7.86
CA VAL A 323 14.02 -7.56 7.77
C VAL A 323 15.33 -6.98 7.29
N SER A 324 15.29 -6.05 6.33
CA SER A 324 16.49 -5.31 5.94
C SER A 324 17.05 -4.55 7.14
N ARG A 325 18.37 -4.55 7.29
CA ARG A 325 19.07 -3.71 8.27
C ARG A 325 18.90 -2.22 7.99
N THR A 326 18.53 -1.85 6.76
CA THR A 326 18.27 -0.47 6.34
C THR A 326 16.79 -0.20 6.11
N ALA A 327 15.90 -1.03 6.66
CA ALA A 327 14.46 -0.80 6.55
C ALA A 327 14.07 0.53 7.20
N GLU A 328 13.02 1.16 6.67
CA GLU A 328 12.53 2.45 7.17
C GLU A 328 12.08 2.34 8.64
N HIS A 329 12.32 3.41 9.42
CA HIS A 329 12.00 3.44 10.86
C HIS A 329 10.58 2.97 11.18
N LYS A 330 9.59 3.44 10.42
CA LYS A 330 8.18 3.06 10.59
C LYS A 330 7.96 1.55 10.41
N ALA A 331 8.63 0.93 9.44
CA ALA A 331 8.57 -0.50 9.21
C ALA A 331 9.21 -1.27 10.37
N LEU A 332 10.39 -0.81 10.84
CA LEU A 332 11.10 -1.40 11.97
C LEU A 332 10.27 -1.38 13.25
N VAL A 333 9.71 -0.22 13.60
CA VAL A 333 8.81 -0.06 14.75
C VAL A 333 7.68 -1.08 14.68
N ARG A 334 7.09 -1.26 13.49
CA ARG A 334 5.99 -2.22 13.30
C ARG A 334 6.41 -3.68 13.54
N TYR A 335 7.58 -4.08 13.06
CA TYR A 335 8.13 -5.42 13.34
C TYR A 335 8.42 -5.59 14.85
N TYR A 336 9.04 -4.60 15.47
CA TYR A 336 9.46 -4.68 16.87
C TYR A 336 8.33 -4.57 17.88
N LEU A 337 7.13 -4.10 17.50
CA LEU A 337 5.93 -4.24 18.33
C LEU A 337 5.70 -5.70 18.77
N GLN A 338 6.11 -6.67 17.95
CA GLN A 338 5.98 -8.09 18.24
C GLN A 338 6.93 -8.59 19.36
N LEU A 339 7.83 -7.75 19.85
CA LEU A 339 8.69 -8.04 21.01
C LEU A 339 7.93 -7.95 22.34
N TYR A 340 6.89 -7.12 22.40
CA TYR A 340 6.26 -6.71 23.66
C TYR A 340 5.08 -7.56 24.10
N GLU A 341 4.89 -8.69 23.42
CA GLU A 341 3.98 -9.75 23.81
C GLU A 341 4.77 -11.06 23.96
N CYS A 342 4.66 -11.73 25.10
CA CYS A 342 5.41 -12.95 25.35
C CYS A 342 4.96 -14.08 24.43
N TYR A 343 5.88 -14.64 23.65
CA TYR A 343 5.56 -15.77 22.78
C TYR A 343 5.10 -17.03 23.56
N LYS A 344 5.44 -17.14 24.86
CA LYS A 344 5.08 -18.30 25.70
C LYS A 344 3.71 -18.18 26.40
N CYS A 345 3.42 -17.06 27.06
CA CYS A 345 2.16 -16.86 27.79
C CYS A 345 1.23 -15.81 27.18
N HIS A 346 1.67 -15.09 26.16
CA HIS A 346 0.91 -14.02 25.51
C HIS A 346 0.55 -12.85 26.45
N GLY A 347 1.23 -12.76 27.59
CA GLY A 347 1.19 -11.58 28.46
C GLY A 347 2.07 -10.46 27.94
N LYS A 348 1.78 -9.23 28.35
CA LYS A 348 2.61 -8.05 28.08
C LYS A 348 4.06 -8.27 28.56
N ARG A 349 5.02 -7.77 27.80
CA ARG A 349 6.43 -7.70 28.19
C ARG A 349 6.84 -6.26 28.39
N ASP A 350 7.70 -6.04 29.37
CA ASP A 350 8.27 -4.74 29.66
C ASP A 350 9.68 -4.61 29.08
N LEU A 351 10.04 -3.41 28.62
CA LEU A 351 11.41 -3.09 28.22
C LEU A 351 12.19 -2.67 29.47
N GLN A 352 13.19 -3.43 29.90
CA GLN A 352 13.99 -3.04 31.06
C GLN A 352 15.04 -2.00 30.69
N ARG A 353 15.88 -2.31 29.70
CA ARG A 353 16.95 -1.43 29.22
C ARG A 353 17.45 -1.89 27.85
N ILE A 354 18.20 -1.01 27.20
CA ILE A 354 18.88 -1.26 25.94
C ILE A 354 20.36 -0.96 26.15
N GLU A 355 21.23 -1.98 26.02
CA GLU A 355 22.68 -1.82 26.15
C GLU A 355 23.35 -1.84 24.78
N ASP A 356 24.12 -0.80 24.47
CA ASP A 356 24.87 -0.69 23.22
C ASP A 356 26.30 -1.24 23.40
N ASP A 357 26.66 -2.20 22.55
CA ASP A 357 28.05 -2.54 22.23
C ASP A 357 28.33 -2.10 20.77
N ASN A 358 29.56 -1.73 20.45
CA ASN A 358 29.95 -0.97 19.25
C ASN A 358 29.49 -1.57 17.88
N GLU A 359 28.99 -2.82 17.84
CA GLU A 359 28.40 -3.46 16.65
C GLU A 359 27.00 -4.05 16.86
N LYS A 360 26.54 -4.23 18.10
CA LYS A 360 25.32 -4.97 18.46
C LYS A 360 24.70 -4.39 19.72
N THR A 361 23.39 -4.33 19.75
CA THR A 361 22.64 -3.83 20.89
C THR A 361 21.85 -4.96 21.53
N GLU A 362 21.96 -5.09 22.85
CA GLU A 362 21.18 -6.04 23.64
C GLU A 362 19.93 -5.38 24.21
N VAL A 363 18.78 -5.99 23.94
CA VAL A 363 17.46 -5.56 24.42
C VAL A 363 17.02 -6.48 25.54
N PHE A 364 16.87 -5.93 26.75
CA PHE A 364 16.44 -6.68 27.93
C PHE A 364 14.94 -6.54 28.13
N LEU A 365 14.22 -7.66 28.09
CA LEU A 365 12.76 -7.69 28.13
C LEU A 365 12.25 -8.59 29.27
N PHE A 366 11.35 -8.08 30.10
CA PHE A 366 10.80 -8.80 31.24
C PHE A 366 9.39 -9.33 31.00
N CYS A 367 9.10 -10.52 31.50
CA CYS A 367 7.75 -11.08 31.57
C CYS A 367 7.47 -11.59 32.98
N ASN A 368 6.33 -11.20 33.57
CA ASN A 368 5.93 -11.59 34.93
C ASN A 368 5.90 -13.12 35.16
N GLN A 369 5.66 -13.92 34.13
CA GLN A 369 5.56 -15.39 34.24
C GLN A 369 6.85 -16.11 33.83
N HIS A 370 7.60 -15.56 32.87
CA HIS A 370 8.70 -16.26 32.21
C HIS A 370 10.08 -15.62 32.43
N LYS A 371 10.15 -14.59 33.27
CA LYS A 371 11.36 -13.82 33.62
C LYS A 371 12.01 -13.13 32.41
N ASP A 372 13.22 -12.62 32.61
CA ASP A 372 13.97 -11.83 31.63
C ASP A 372 14.39 -12.66 30.42
N SER A 373 14.34 -12.05 29.25
CA SER A 373 15.08 -12.51 28.08
C SER A 373 15.82 -11.34 27.46
N ASN A 374 17.00 -11.63 26.92
CA ASN A 374 17.76 -10.70 26.11
C ASN A 374 17.65 -11.08 24.63
N LEU A 375 17.73 -10.08 23.76
CA LEU A 375 17.68 -10.21 22.30
C LEU A 375 18.72 -9.29 21.68
N THR A 376 19.35 -9.74 20.60
CA THR A 376 20.37 -8.96 19.90
C THR A 376 19.79 -8.31 18.65
N ILE A 377 19.92 -6.99 18.54
CA ILE A 377 19.52 -6.21 17.36
C ILE A 377 20.72 -5.41 16.81
N PRO A 378 20.66 -4.90 15.58
CA PRO A 378 21.62 -3.91 15.10
C PRO A 378 21.53 -2.61 15.91
N SER A 379 22.65 -1.91 16.09
CA SER A 379 22.72 -0.71 16.92
C SER A 379 21.89 0.45 16.39
N GLU A 380 21.76 0.56 15.07
CA GLU A 380 20.87 1.52 14.43
C GLU A 380 19.37 1.28 14.70
N HIS A 381 18.98 0.12 15.23
CA HIS A 381 17.56 -0.24 15.45
C HIS A 381 17.08 0.05 16.88
N LYS A 382 17.96 0.51 17.78
CA LYS A 382 17.63 0.76 19.20
C LYS A 382 16.45 1.70 19.39
N GLU A 383 16.39 2.76 18.59
CA GLU A 383 15.31 3.76 18.62
C GLU A 383 13.99 3.12 18.16
N ALA A 384 14.00 2.32 17.10
CA ALA A 384 12.80 1.66 16.61
C ALA A 384 12.23 0.65 17.62
N VAL A 385 13.10 -0.04 18.37
CA VAL A 385 12.69 -0.92 19.47
C VAL A 385 12.07 -0.12 20.61
N ARG A 386 12.74 0.95 21.05
CA ARG A 386 12.20 1.86 22.09
C ARG A 386 10.84 2.42 21.67
N ASP A 387 10.72 2.96 20.47
CA ASP A 387 9.48 3.59 20.01
C ASP A 387 8.35 2.55 19.85
N ALA A 388 8.67 1.32 19.45
CA ALA A 388 7.72 0.22 19.45
C ALA A 388 7.21 -0.08 20.86
N PHE A 389 8.07 -0.03 21.89
CA PHE A 389 7.62 -0.16 23.27
C PHE A 389 6.69 0.97 23.69
N LEU A 390 7.04 2.22 23.39
CA LEU A 390 6.22 3.39 23.75
C LEU A 390 4.79 3.25 23.19
N GLN A 391 4.65 2.72 21.97
CA GLN A 391 3.34 2.47 21.32
C GLN A 391 2.47 1.42 22.01
N THR A 392 3.02 0.64 22.95
CA THR A 392 2.24 -0.35 23.72
C THR A 392 1.52 0.24 24.93
N LYS A 393 1.80 1.50 25.28
CA LYS A 393 1.23 2.15 26.46
C LYS A 393 -0.14 2.74 26.17
N SER A 394 -1.06 2.54 27.10
CA SER A 394 -2.38 3.18 27.11
C SER A 394 -2.43 4.30 28.15
N LEU A 395 -3.41 5.21 28.02
CA LEU A 395 -3.66 6.28 28.99
C LEU A 395 -3.78 5.72 30.42
N ARG A 396 -4.49 4.60 30.59
CA ARG A 396 -4.63 3.91 31.87
C ARG A 396 -3.30 3.42 32.45
N ASP A 397 -2.39 2.95 31.59
CA ASP A 397 -1.05 2.55 32.04
C ASP A 397 -0.28 3.78 32.54
N LEU A 398 -0.44 4.94 31.90
CA LEU A 398 0.20 6.20 32.33
C LEU A 398 -0.37 6.76 33.63
N GLU A 399 -1.69 6.72 33.82
CA GLU A 399 -2.32 7.11 35.08
C GLU A 399 -1.78 6.27 36.25
N ILE A 400 -1.67 4.95 36.07
CA ILE A 400 -1.09 4.06 37.07
C ILE A 400 0.38 4.41 37.34
N LEU A 401 1.17 4.66 36.28
CA LEU A 401 2.58 5.02 36.42
C LEU A 401 2.75 6.34 37.17
N ALA A 402 2.03 7.38 36.76
CA ALA A 402 2.10 8.72 37.37
C ALA A 402 1.64 8.72 38.84
N ASP A 403 0.55 8.00 39.15
CA ASP A 403 -0.05 8.04 40.50
C ASP A 403 0.63 7.09 41.49
N LYS A 404 1.17 5.95 41.04
CA LYS A 404 1.60 4.86 41.94
C LYS A 404 3.07 4.52 41.85
N THR A 405 3.73 4.77 40.73
CA THR A 405 5.08 4.27 40.47
C THR A 405 6.10 5.39 40.47
N LEU A 406 5.80 6.51 39.80
CA LEU A 406 6.71 7.64 39.63
C LEU A 406 6.51 8.63 40.80
N GLN A 407 7.29 8.42 41.87
CA GLN A 407 7.11 9.12 43.15
C GLN A 407 7.43 10.62 43.09
N THR A 408 8.30 11.04 42.16
CA THR A 408 8.68 12.44 42.02
C THR A 408 7.94 13.06 40.84
N THR A 409 7.06 14.02 41.15
CA THR A 409 6.37 14.86 40.17
C THR A 409 6.86 16.30 40.30
N ARG A 410 7.23 16.93 39.19
CA ARG A 410 7.42 18.39 39.13
C ARG A 410 6.51 18.97 38.06
N ALA A 411 6.23 20.26 38.16
CA ALA A 411 5.50 20.97 37.13
C ALA A 411 6.04 22.38 36.97
N CYS A 412 5.92 22.91 35.76
CA CYS A 412 5.98 24.34 35.50
C CYS A 412 4.58 24.82 35.12
N GLU A 413 4.19 25.98 35.64
CA GLU A 413 2.87 26.57 35.46
C GLU A 413 2.99 28.03 35.06
N TYR A 414 2.16 28.43 34.10
CA TYR A 414 2.08 29.75 33.52
C TYR A 414 0.63 30.23 33.58
N GLN A 415 0.46 31.54 33.76
CA GLN A 415 -0.86 32.15 33.73
C GLN A 415 -1.27 32.43 32.28
N MET A 416 -2.46 31.98 31.91
CA MET A 416 -3.08 32.27 30.62
C MET A 416 -3.80 33.62 30.65
N ASP A 417 -3.83 34.30 29.51
CA ASP A 417 -4.69 35.47 29.33
C ASP A 417 -6.17 35.09 29.39
N LEU A 418 -7.00 35.96 29.98
CA LEU A 418 -8.46 35.79 30.09
C LEU A 418 -9.17 35.54 28.74
N LYS A 419 -8.56 35.98 27.64
CA LYS A 419 -9.09 35.85 26.28
C LYS A 419 -8.52 34.65 25.52
N ALA A 420 -7.54 33.95 26.09
CA ALA A 420 -6.90 32.81 25.44
C ALA A 420 -7.87 31.63 25.37
N ASP A 421 -7.84 30.93 24.23
CA ASP A 421 -8.55 29.66 24.09
C ASP A 421 -7.72 28.50 24.67
N ALA A 422 -8.37 27.62 25.44
CA ALA A 422 -7.68 26.53 26.11
C ALA A 422 -7.22 25.43 25.14
N ALA A 423 -7.93 25.20 24.03
CA ALA A 423 -7.52 24.22 23.03
C ALA A 423 -6.31 24.75 22.25
N GLU A 424 -6.32 26.03 21.84
CA GLU A 424 -5.16 26.67 21.20
C GLU A 424 -3.91 26.63 22.10
N MET A 425 -4.07 26.95 23.38
CA MET A 425 -2.96 26.90 24.35
C MET A 425 -2.47 25.48 24.60
N LEU A 426 -3.36 24.48 24.64
CA LEU A 426 -2.94 23.09 24.74
C LEU A 426 -2.15 22.66 23.51
N GLU A 427 -2.55 23.04 22.30
CA GLU A 427 -1.79 22.72 21.07
C GLU A 427 -0.37 23.33 21.09
N LEU A 428 -0.18 24.52 21.65
CA LEU A 428 1.17 25.08 21.87
C LEU A 428 2.00 24.20 22.81
N VAL A 429 1.41 23.76 23.92
CA VAL A 429 2.08 22.85 24.87
C VAL A 429 2.39 21.51 24.23
N LYS A 430 1.47 20.94 23.46
CA LYS A 430 1.70 19.71 22.69
C LYS A 430 2.89 19.84 21.75
N ASN A 431 2.99 20.98 21.07
CA ASN A 431 4.10 21.27 20.17
C ASN A 431 5.44 21.41 20.90
N VAL A 432 5.47 21.97 22.12
CA VAL A 432 6.67 22.06 22.95
C VAL A 432 7.07 20.67 23.45
N ILE A 433 6.14 19.92 24.04
CA ILE A 433 6.40 18.58 24.58
C ILE A 433 6.88 17.63 23.47
N GLY A 434 6.26 17.71 22.29
CA GLY A 434 6.60 16.88 21.12
C GLY A 434 7.99 17.14 20.51
N GLN A 435 8.77 18.10 21.03
CA GLN A 435 10.18 18.28 20.67
C GLN A 435 11.12 17.34 21.43
N HIS A 436 10.62 16.69 22.47
CA HIS A 436 11.39 15.76 23.30
C HIS A 436 11.12 14.30 22.90
N SER A 437 11.93 13.36 23.41
CA SER A 437 11.82 11.92 23.15
C SER A 437 10.62 11.26 23.84
N VAL A 438 9.41 11.73 23.54
CA VAL A 438 8.15 11.26 24.11
C VAL A 438 7.15 10.88 23.02
N LEU A 439 6.28 9.92 23.32
CA LEU A 439 5.16 9.55 22.47
C LEU A 439 3.86 10.09 23.04
N TYR A 440 3.09 10.80 22.22
CA TYR A 440 1.71 11.18 22.54
C TYR A 440 0.84 9.92 22.66
N VAL A 441 0.08 9.81 23.75
CA VAL A 441 -0.78 8.66 24.03
C VAL A 441 -2.25 9.01 23.84
N ASP A 442 -2.76 10.02 24.54
CA ASP A 442 -4.17 10.44 24.41
C ASP A 442 -4.42 11.83 25.03
N ASP A 443 -5.57 12.41 24.70
CA ASP A 443 -6.11 13.60 25.33
C ASP A 443 -7.19 13.22 26.35
N LYS A 444 -7.29 14.00 27.42
CA LYS A 444 -8.32 13.85 28.45
C LYS A 444 -8.82 15.22 28.89
N THR A 445 -10.04 15.26 29.40
CA THR A 445 -10.52 16.42 30.16
C THR A 445 -10.59 16.04 31.63
N ASP A 446 -9.86 16.79 32.46
CA ASP A 446 -9.86 16.67 33.90
C ASP A 446 -10.55 17.86 34.55
N SER A 447 -11.36 17.59 35.57
CA SER A 447 -12.15 18.60 36.29
C SER A 447 -11.32 19.66 37.03
N LYS A 448 -10.03 19.40 37.29
CA LYS A 448 -9.14 20.30 38.04
C LYS A 448 -8.12 20.98 37.14
N THR A 449 -7.57 20.27 36.17
CA THR A 449 -6.48 20.77 35.31
C THR A 449 -6.94 21.15 33.90
N GLY A 450 -8.21 20.92 33.57
CA GLY A 450 -8.80 21.31 32.29
C GLY A 450 -8.52 20.30 31.19
N LEU A 451 -8.15 20.78 30.00
CA LEU A 451 -7.76 19.91 28.89
C LEU A 451 -6.34 19.42 29.12
N GLU A 452 -6.11 18.12 29.01
CA GLU A 452 -4.81 17.48 29.20
C GLU A 452 -4.40 16.66 27.96
N ALA A 453 -3.10 16.69 27.66
CA ALA A 453 -2.45 15.86 26.67
C ALA A 453 -1.38 15.02 27.37
N TRP A 454 -1.49 13.70 27.25
CA TRP A 454 -0.67 12.74 27.98
C TRP A 454 0.39 12.12 27.07
N TYR A 455 1.61 12.10 27.57
CA TYR A 455 2.79 11.62 26.87
C TYR A 455 3.56 10.63 27.72
N TYR A 456 4.19 9.68 27.05
CA TYR A 456 5.05 8.69 27.67
C TYR A 456 6.43 8.69 27.03
N GLY A 457 7.46 8.72 27.87
CA GLY A 457 8.85 8.53 27.46
C GLY A 457 9.51 7.43 28.27
N LYS A 458 10.45 6.74 27.62
CA LYS A 458 11.39 5.85 28.28
C LYS A 458 12.76 6.10 27.69
N ALA A 459 13.70 6.53 28.52
CA ALA A 459 15.07 6.72 28.10
C ALA A 459 15.76 5.36 27.83
N LEU A 460 16.84 5.37 27.03
CA LEU A 460 17.54 4.15 26.62
C LEU A 460 18.17 3.39 27.80
N ASP A 461 18.54 4.13 28.85
CA ASP A 461 19.05 3.62 30.13
C ASP A 461 17.97 2.99 31.02
N GLY A 462 16.70 3.06 30.63
CA GLY A 462 15.58 2.41 31.29
C GLY A 462 14.70 3.34 32.13
N ASP A 463 15.05 4.62 32.27
CA ASP A 463 14.26 5.56 33.05
C ASP A 463 12.93 5.90 32.38
N GLU A 464 11.83 5.65 33.09
CA GLU A 464 10.48 5.97 32.64
C GLU A 464 10.07 7.36 33.10
N TYR A 465 9.30 8.05 32.27
CA TYR A 465 8.68 9.30 32.62
C TYR A 465 7.35 9.52 31.91
N VAL A 466 6.45 10.21 32.60
CA VAL A 466 5.15 10.64 32.09
C VAL A 466 5.16 12.15 32.02
N VAL A 467 4.78 12.71 30.88
CA VAL A 467 4.66 14.16 30.68
C VAL A 467 3.20 14.49 30.41
N ILE A 468 2.66 15.45 31.14
CA ILE A 468 1.27 15.88 31.04
C ILE A 468 1.27 17.37 30.72
N GLY A 469 0.86 17.72 29.51
CA GLY A 469 0.53 19.09 29.14
C GLY A 469 -0.92 19.40 29.50
N SER A 470 -1.19 20.54 30.12
CA SER A 470 -2.54 20.90 30.57
C SER A 470 -2.86 22.38 30.35
N ALA A 471 -4.09 22.67 29.95
CA ALA A 471 -4.61 24.02 29.75
C ALA A 471 -6.03 24.15 30.34
N SER A 472 -6.21 25.08 31.27
CA SER A 472 -7.50 25.33 31.92
C SER A 472 -7.96 26.76 31.71
N LYS A 473 -9.13 26.89 31.08
CA LYS A 473 -9.84 28.18 30.96
C LYS A 473 -10.42 28.65 32.29
N GLU A 474 -10.83 27.71 33.13
CA GLU A 474 -11.45 28.01 34.43
C GLU A 474 -10.42 28.55 35.42
N ASN A 475 -9.22 27.96 35.43
CA ASN A 475 -8.13 28.36 36.32
C ASN A 475 -7.16 29.37 35.67
N LEU A 476 -7.34 29.68 34.37
CA LEU A 476 -6.43 30.51 33.58
C LEU A 476 -4.98 30.03 33.69
N SER A 477 -4.78 28.73 33.58
CA SER A 477 -3.49 28.09 33.84
C SER A 477 -3.04 27.20 32.68
N LEU A 478 -1.77 27.32 32.32
CA LEU A 478 -1.07 26.45 31.38
C LEU A 478 0.04 25.73 32.12
N ARG A 479 0.07 24.41 32.11
CA ARG A 479 0.98 23.63 32.96
C ARG A 479 1.56 22.42 32.24
N ILE A 480 2.87 22.21 32.40
CA ILE A 480 3.57 20.98 32.00
C ILE A 480 4.01 20.28 33.28
N SER A 481 3.52 19.06 33.51
CA SER A 481 3.93 18.21 34.63
C SER A 481 4.76 17.03 34.11
N ILE A 482 5.83 16.70 34.81
CA ILE A 482 6.66 15.53 34.53
C ILE A 482 6.74 14.68 35.79
N ALA A 483 6.47 13.39 35.65
CA ALA A 483 6.71 12.39 36.68
C ALA A 483 7.83 11.44 36.20
N SER A 484 8.81 11.12 37.06
CA SER A 484 9.89 10.16 36.78
C SER A 484 10.47 9.60 38.09
N SER A 485 11.16 8.46 38.00
CA SER A 485 11.98 7.91 39.08
C SER A 485 13.39 8.50 39.15
N ASN A 486 13.85 9.22 38.12
CA ASN A 486 15.16 9.88 38.10
C ASN A 486 15.00 11.40 38.18
N GLU A 487 15.23 11.95 39.37
CA GLU A 487 15.04 13.38 39.65
C GLU A 487 15.95 14.30 38.83
N LYS A 488 17.19 13.86 38.55
CA LYS A 488 18.18 14.68 37.84
C LYS A 488 17.79 14.86 36.38
N ASN A 489 17.36 13.78 35.72
CA ASN A 489 16.90 13.83 34.33
C ASN A 489 15.59 14.63 34.20
N LEU A 490 14.70 14.51 35.20
CA LEU A 490 13.46 15.25 35.28
C LEU A 490 13.69 16.77 35.37
N GLU A 491 14.63 17.23 36.20
CA GLU A 491 14.95 18.65 36.33
C GLU A 491 15.48 19.26 35.03
N VAL A 492 16.34 18.53 34.30
CA VAL A 492 16.89 18.98 33.02
C VAL A 492 15.78 19.09 31.97
N MET A 493 15.00 18.03 31.78
CA MET A 493 13.93 18.01 30.77
C MET A 493 12.83 19.05 31.07
N LEU A 494 12.44 19.20 32.34
CA LEU A 494 11.45 20.23 32.71
C LEU A 494 12.00 21.64 32.50
N ALA A 495 13.28 21.89 32.79
CA ALA A 495 13.91 23.19 32.55
C ALA A 495 13.91 23.55 31.07
N GLU A 496 14.23 22.60 30.18
CA GLU A 496 14.20 22.80 28.73
C GLU A 496 12.78 23.07 28.21
N MET A 497 11.80 22.24 28.60
CA MET A 497 10.39 22.45 28.24
C MET A 497 9.87 23.81 28.73
N ARG A 498 10.29 24.23 29.93
CA ARG A 498 9.94 25.53 30.51
C ARG A 498 10.51 26.69 29.70
N GLU A 499 11.78 26.65 29.32
CA GLU A 499 12.37 27.73 28.51
C GLU A 499 11.74 27.79 27.10
N ASN A 500 11.50 26.64 26.46
CA ASN A 500 10.83 26.58 25.15
C ASN A 500 9.42 27.15 25.21
N LEU A 501 8.63 26.76 26.22
CA LEU A 501 7.27 27.29 26.39
C LEU A 501 7.29 28.80 26.67
N ARG A 502 8.22 29.29 27.48
CA ARG A 502 8.40 30.72 27.75
C ARG A 502 8.70 31.50 26.47
N GLU A 503 9.58 30.99 25.62
CA GLU A 503 9.93 31.65 24.35
C GLU A 503 8.70 31.77 23.42
N VAL A 504 7.92 30.69 23.28
CA VAL A 504 6.69 30.68 22.48
C VAL A 504 5.68 31.71 23.01
N LEU A 505 5.45 31.73 24.32
CA LEU A 505 4.52 32.69 24.95
C LEU A 505 4.95 34.15 24.76
N LEU A 506 6.25 34.44 24.83
CA LEU A 506 6.79 35.79 24.57
C LEU A 506 6.57 36.25 23.12
N ARG A 507 6.71 35.34 22.14
CA ARG A 507 6.45 35.64 20.72
C ARG A 507 4.98 35.95 20.45
N ILE A 508 4.07 35.23 21.10
CA ILE A 508 2.63 35.48 21.03
C ILE A 508 2.27 36.85 21.61
N GLN A 509 2.84 37.20 22.76
CA GLN A 509 2.60 38.51 23.40
C GLN A 509 3.13 39.69 22.56
N THR A 510 4.20 39.48 21.79
CA THR A 510 4.80 40.50 20.91
C THR A 510 4.14 40.62 19.54
N LYS A 511 3.08 39.84 19.26
CA LYS A 511 2.35 39.81 17.97
C LYS A 511 3.29 39.58 16.77
N SER A 512 4.28 38.71 16.92
CA SER A 512 5.10 38.27 15.80
C SER A 512 4.24 37.42 14.84
N ASP A 513 4.41 37.61 13.52
CA ASP A 513 3.71 36.84 12.47
C ASP A 513 4.07 35.34 12.48
N ASP A 514 5.04 34.93 13.30
CA ASP A 514 5.55 33.56 13.42
C ASP A 514 5.43 33.07 14.88
N SER A 515 4.20 32.74 15.27
CA SER A 515 3.84 32.29 16.63
C SER A 515 4.09 30.79 16.86
N ALA A 516 4.50 30.05 15.83
CA ALA A 516 4.91 28.66 15.99
C ALA A 516 6.30 28.60 16.66
N PRO A 517 6.56 27.66 17.58
CA PRO A 517 7.93 27.36 17.97
C PRO A 517 8.72 27.04 16.71
N GLN A 518 9.88 27.70 16.51
CA GLN A 518 10.78 27.30 15.41
C GLN A 518 11.17 25.85 15.67
N LYS A 519 10.64 24.93 14.86
CA LYS A 519 10.90 23.50 15.00
C LYS A 519 12.36 23.28 14.62
N ILE A 520 13.23 23.24 15.61
CA ILE A 520 14.65 22.97 15.39
C ILE A 520 14.75 21.46 15.26
N SER A 521 15.07 20.97 14.07
CA SER A 521 15.25 19.55 13.83
C SER A 521 16.73 19.22 13.69
N CYS A 522 17.09 18.01 14.12
CA CYS A 522 18.41 17.46 13.86
C CYS A 522 18.60 17.33 12.35
N PRO A 523 19.67 17.87 11.74
CA PRO A 523 19.90 17.79 10.30
C PRO A 523 20.15 16.35 9.82
N GLN A 524 20.44 15.41 10.72
CA GLN A 524 20.69 14.01 10.38
C GLN A 524 19.44 13.13 10.47
N CYS A 525 18.65 13.23 11.53
CA CYS A 525 17.49 12.35 11.76
C CYS A 525 16.13 13.08 11.70
N ASN A 526 16.14 14.40 11.50
CA ASN A 526 14.96 15.26 11.49
C ASN A 526 14.12 15.27 12.78
N ALA A 527 14.62 14.67 13.87
CA ALA A 527 13.99 14.71 15.18
C ALA A 527 14.04 16.12 15.78
N GLY A 528 13.04 16.47 16.58
CA GLY A 528 13.04 17.72 17.34
C GLY A 528 14.26 17.80 18.27
N LEU A 529 14.86 18.98 18.38
CA LEU A 529 15.93 19.28 19.33
C LEU A 529 15.34 20.04 20.52
N ALA A 530 15.71 19.59 21.72
CA ALA A 530 15.20 20.13 22.98
C ALA A 530 15.57 21.60 23.23
N LYS A 531 16.64 22.12 22.61
CA LYS A 531 17.02 23.53 22.69
C LYS A 531 17.87 23.96 21.49
N ARG A 532 17.93 25.27 21.25
CA ARG A 532 18.92 25.89 20.34
C ARG A 532 20.26 25.97 21.05
N ALA A 533 21.33 25.54 20.40
CA ALA A 533 22.67 25.76 20.95
C ALA A 533 23.00 27.24 20.94
N LEU A 534 23.54 27.73 22.05
CA LEU A 534 24.16 29.05 22.07
C LEU A 534 25.44 29.03 21.21
N PRO A 535 25.90 30.18 20.67
CA PRO A 535 27.14 30.23 19.90
C PRO A 535 28.31 29.63 20.71
N GLY A 536 28.97 28.61 20.15
CA GLY A 536 30.06 27.88 20.81
C GLY A 536 29.63 26.70 21.70
N GLU A 537 28.33 26.43 21.83
CA GLU A 537 27.79 25.27 22.53
C GLU A 537 27.67 24.07 21.58
N THR A 538 27.96 22.86 22.11
CA THR A 538 27.72 21.61 21.41
C THR A 538 26.53 20.91 22.04
N ILE A 539 25.47 20.68 21.27
CA ILE A 539 24.31 19.91 21.71
C ILE A 539 24.39 18.54 21.08
N THR A 540 24.22 17.48 21.86
CA THR A 540 24.08 16.13 21.30
C THR A 540 22.60 15.89 21.02
N CYS A 541 22.25 15.53 19.78
CA CYS A 541 20.89 15.15 19.46
C CYS A 541 20.48 13.92 20.29
N GLU A 542 19.48 14.06 21.15
CA GLU A 542 19.00 12.95 22.00
C GLU A 542 18.35 11.81 21.20
N HIS A 543 17.95 12.09 19.94
CA HIS A 543 17.40 11.09 19.05
C HIS A 543 18.54 10.25 18.44
N CYS A 544 19.46 10.84 17.66
CA CYS A 544 20.47 10.08 16.90
C CYS A 544 21.91 10.14 17.45
N GLY A 545 22.13 10.74 18.61
CA GLY A 545 23.45 10.85 19.26
C GLY A 545 24.47 11.75 18.53
N THR A 546 24.06 12.45 17.47
CA THR A 546 24.95 13.31 16.70
C THR A 546 25.30 14.58 17.49
N PRO A 547 26.58 14.91 17.72
CA PRO A 547 26.98 16.20 18.25
C PRO A 547 26.77 17.28 17.20
N LEU A 548 25.98 18.29 17.55
CA LEU A 548 25.62 19.43 16.73
C LEU A 548 26.37 20.64 17.25
N HIS A 549 27.30 21.13 16.44
CA HIS A 549 28.05 22.35 16.70
C HIS A 549 27.35 23.52 16.00
N PHE A 550 26.98 24.54 16.76
CA PHE A 550 26.38 25.76 16.22
C PHE A 550 27.39 26.91 16.39
N GLY A 551 27.77 27.50 15.25
CA GLY A 551 28.76 28.57 15.15
C GLY A 551 28.21 29.95 15.50
#